data_AF-A0A0G2JF64-F1
#
_entry.id   AF-A0A0G2JF64-F1
#
_cell.length_a   1.000
_cell.length_b   1.000
_cell.length_c   1.000
_cell.angle_alpha   90.00
_cell.angle_beta   90.00
_cell.angle_gamma   90.00
#
_symmetry.space_group_name_H-M   'P 1'
#
loop_
_entity.id
_entity.type
_entity.pdbx_description
1 polymer ?
#
loop_
_entity_poly.entity_id
_entity_poly.type
_entity_poly.pdbx_seq_one_letter_code
_entity_poly.pdbx_strand_id
1 'polypeptide(L)'
;QEQLESARREAKKSFNDDAMLIEKFVDTPRHVEVQVFGDHHGNAVYLFERDCSVQRRHQKIIEEAPAPGINPEVRRKLGEAAVRAAKAVKYVGAGTVEFIMDSRHNFYFMEMNTRLQVEHPVTEMITGTDLVEWQLRIAAGEKIPLSQEEIPLQGHAFEARIYAEDPDNNFMPGAGPLVHLSTPSADMSTRIETGVRQDWI
;
A
#
# COMPACT_ATOMS: atom_id res chain seq x y z
N GLN A 1 -26.82 -16.47 5.79
CA GLN A 1 -27.89 -15.47 5.55
C GLN A 1 -27.87 -14.41 6.65
N GLU A 2 -27.85 -14.80 7.92
CA GLU A 2 -27.76 -13.87 9.07
C GLU A 2 -26.52 -12.97 9.08
N GLN A 3 -25.33 -13.51 8.77
CA GLN A 3 -24.11 -12.70 8.64
C GLN A 3 -24.18 -11.67 7.50
N LEU A 4 -24.82 -12.02 6.39
CA LEU A 4 -25.01 -11.10 5.25
C LEU A 4 -25.96 -9.96 5.61
N GLU A 5 -27.04 -10.25 6.35
CA GLU A 5 -27.93 -9.20 6.86
C GLU A 5 -27.23 -8.30 7.88
N SER A 6 -26.37 -8.88 8.72
CA SER A 6 -25.54 -8.09 9.64
C SER A 6 -24.61 -7.14 8.89
N ALA A 7 -23.89 -7.63 7.87
CA ALA A 7 -23.01 -6.82 7.04
C ALA A 7 -23.76 -5.70 6.30
N ARG A 8 -24.95 -6.00 5.75
CA ARG A 8 -25.82 -4.98 5.13
C ARG A 8 -26.21 -3.87 6.10
N ARG A 9 -26.59 -4.22 7.34
CA ARG A 9 -26.94 -3.22 8.37
C ARG A 9 -25.76 -2.33 8.73
N GLU A 10 -24.56 -2.91 8.87
CA GLU A 10 -23.34 -2.16 9.16
C GLU A 10 -22.96 -1.22 8.01
N ALA A 11 -22.96 -1.71 6.77
CA ALA A 11 -22.69 -0.91 5.59
C ALA A 11 -23.69 0.25 5.44
N LYS A 12 -24.98 -0.01 5.62
CA LYS A 12 -26.02 1.03 5.58
C LYS A 12 -25.82 2.09 6.66
N LYS A 13 -25.37 1.70 7.85
CA LYS A 13 -25.12 2.63 8.96
C LYS A 13 -23.87 3.48 8.74
N SER A 14 -22.78 2.88 8.24
CA SER A 14 -21.47 3.55 8.10
C SER A 14 -21.34 4.34 6.79
N PHE A 15 -21.96 3.86 5.71
CA PHE A 15 -21.75 4.38 4.36
C PHE A 15 -23.06 4.72 3.61
N ASN A 16 -24.23 4.50 4.22
CA ASN A 16 -25.55 4.70 3.60
C ASN A 16 -25.80 3.85 2.33
N ASP A 17 -25.04 2.78 2.14
CA ASP A 17 -25.15 1.82 1.04
C ASP A 17 -25.16 0.38 1.59
N ASP A 18 -26.08 -0.46 1.10
CA ASP A 18 -26.21 -1.87 1.50
C ASP A 18 -25.89 -2.84 0.35
N ALA A 19 -25.34 -2.35 -0.75
CA ALA A 19 -24.83 -3.19 -1.83
C ALA A 19 -23.71 -4.11 -1.30
N MET A 20 -23.84 -5.42 -1.54
CA MET A 20 -22.88 -6.43 -1.10
C MET A 20 -22.23 -7.10 -2.30
N LEU A 21 -20.91 -7.21 -2.27
CA LEU A 21 -20.12 -8.05 -3.16
C LEU A 21 -19.87 -9.40 -2.47
N ILE A 22 -19.97 -10.50 -3.21
CA ILE A 22 -19.64 -11.84 -2.71
C ILE A 22 -18.51 -12.39 -3.56
N GLU A 23 -17.40 -12.74 -2.90
CA GLU A 23 -16.21 -13.24 -3.56
C GLU A 23 -15.82 -14.63 -3.04
N LYS A 24 -14.95 -15.29 -3.79
CA LYS A 24 -14.36 -16.55 -3.36
C LYS A 24 -13.45 -16.30 -2.16
N PHE A 25 -13.66 -17.04 -1.08
CA PHE A 25 -12.73 -17.05 0.04
C PHE A 25 -11.41 -17.75 -0.35
N VAL A 26 -10.30 -17.06 -0.13
CA VAL A 26 -8.94 -17.59 -0.33
C VAL A 26 -8.39 -17.97 1.04
N ASP A 27 -8.05 -19.25 1.21
CA ASP A 27 -7.50 -19.76 2.46
C ASP A 27 -6.02 -19.38 2.60
N THR A 28 -5.61 -18.97 3.80
CA THR A 28 -4.26 -18.43 4.11
C THR A 28 -3.76 -17.35 3.12
N PRO A 29 -4.52 -16.25 2.92
CA PRO A 29 -4.20 -15.27 1.90
C PRO A 29 -3.00 -14.40 2.32
N ARG A 30 -2.17 -14.05 1.32
CA ARG A 30 -1.28 -12.89 1.41
C ARG A 30 -1.97 -11.68 0.79
N HIS A 31 -1.85 -10.53 1.44
CA HIS A 31 -2.25 -9.25 0.86
C HIS A 31 -1.04 -8.66 0.13
N VAL A 32 -1.06 -8.72 -1.19
CA VAL A 32 0.04 -8.25 -2.04
C VAL A 32 -0.47 -7.13 -2.92
N GLU A 33 0.23 -6.02 -2.96
CA GLU A 33 -0.21 -4.84 -3.68
C GLU A 33 0.89 -4.27 -4.54
N VAL A 34 0.53 -3.64 -5.67
CA VAL A 34 1.49 -3.14 -6.65
C VAL A 34 1.35 -1.64 -6.79
N GLN A 35 2.45 -0.91 -6.57
CA GLN A 35 2.52 0.51 -6.84
C GLN A 35 2.48 0.74 -8.36
N VAL A 36 1.58 1.61 -8.81
CA VAL A 36 1.51 2.06 -10.21
C VAL A 36 1.56 3.57 -10.32
N PHE A 37 2.07 4.03 -11.46
CA PHE A 37 1.97 5.41 -11.91
C PHE A 37 1.43 5.45 -13.33
N GLY A 38 0.55 6.40 -13.61
CA GLY A 38 0.10 6.74 -14.95
C GLY A 38 0.29 8.22 -15.24
N ASP A 39 0.47 8.61 -16.51
CA ASP A 39 0.58 10.02 -16.92
C ASP A 39 -0.49 10.44 -17.93
N HIS A 40 -0.54 11.75 -18.21
CA HIS A 40 -1.44 12.32 -19.22
C HIS A 40 -1.12 11.93 -20.67
N HIS A 41 -0.02 11.22 -20.90
CA HIS A 41 0.47 10.81 -22.22
C HIS A 41 0.13 9.34 -22.53
N GLY A 42 -0.61 8.66 -21.64
CA GLY A 42 -1.00 7.26 -21.78
C GLY A 42 0.07 6.26 -21.36
N ASN A 43 1.17 6.72 -20.75
CA ASN A 43 2.17 5.84 -20.18
C ASN A 43 1.70 5.35 -18.81
N ALA A 44 2.12 4.14 -18.45
CA ALA A 44 1.98 3.63 -17.10
C ALA A 44 3.09 2.63 -16.79
N VAL A 45 3.59 2.68 -15.55
CA VAL A 45 4.65 1.81 -15.01
C VAL A 45 4.24 1.25 -13.65
N TYR A 46 4.85 0.15 -13.23
CA TYR A 46 4.76 -0.37 -11.87
C TYR A 46 6.11 -0.27 -11.14
N LEU A 47 6.05 -0.06 -9.82
CA LEU A 47 7.21 0.02 -8.93
C LEU A 47 7.22 -1.13 -7.92
N PHE A 48 7.19 -2.34 -8.48
CA PHE A 48 7.12 -3.62 -7.76
C PHE A 48 5.96 -3.72 -6.77
N GLU A 49 5.97 -4.81 -6.02
CA GLU A 49 4.94 -5.17 -5.06
C GLU A 49 5.37 -4.97 -3.60
N ARG A 50 4.39 -4.74 -2.75
CA ARG A 50 4.52 -4.76 -1.29
C ARG A 50 3.72 -5.93 -0.72
N ASP A 51 4.25 -6.56 0.33
CA ASP A 51 3.48 -7.45 1.19
C ASP A 51 2.93 -6.66 2.37
N CYS A 52 1.61 -6.70 2.54
CA CYS A 52 0.87 -6.03 3.61
C CYS A 52 0.06 -7.02 4.45
N SER A 53 0.48 -8.29 4.49
CA SER A 53 -0.26 -9.39 5.13
C SER A 53 -0.25 -9.31 6.66
N VAL A 54 0.72 -8.62 7.26
CA VAL A 54 0.83 -8.45 8.70
C VAL A 54 -0.17 -7.38 9.15
N GLN A 55 -1.37 -7.82 9.48
CA GLN A 55 -2.50 -6.97 9.83
C GLN A 55 -3.08 -7.31 11.20
N ARG A 56 -3.64 -6.30 11.88
CA ARG A 56 -4.46 -6.47 13.08
C ARG A 56 -5.80 -5.77 12.87
N ARG A 57 -6.92 -6.50 13.04
CA ARG A 57 -8.28 -5.96 12.81
C ARG A 57 -8.42 -5.24 11.45
N HIS A 58 -7.86 -5.81 10.39
CA HIS A 58 -7.85 -5.26 9.03
C HIS A 58 -7.03 -3.97 8.84
N GLN A 59 -6.15 -3.63 9.79
CA GLN A 59 -5.20 -2.54 9.66
C GLN A 59 -3.80 -3.10 9.41
N LYS A 60 -3.11 -2.57 8.40
CA LYS A 60 -1.72 -2.92 8.10
C LYS A 60 -0.80 -2.39 9.21
N ILE A 61 0.09 -3.26 9.70
CA ILE A 61 0.99 -2.99 10.84
C ILE A 61 2.45 -2.99 10.41
N ILE A 62 2.83 -3.99 9.61
CA ILE A 62 4.13 -4.10 8.96
C ILE A 62 3.88 -4.29 7.46
N GLU A 63 4.57 -3.50 6.67
CA GLU A 63 4.54 -3.54 5.21
C GLU A 63 5.97 -3.67 4.69
N GLU A 64 6.21 -4.53 3.71
CA GLU A 64 7.56 -4.79 3.22
C GLU A 64 7.62 -4.90 1.71
N ALA A 65 8.75 -4.49 1.13
CA ALA A 65 9.00 -4.45 -0.29
C ALA A 65 10.44 -4.90 -0.61
N PRO A 66 10.67 -5.68 -1.68
CA PRO A 66 9.64 -6.43 -2.40
C PRO A 66 9.05 -7.54 -1.51
N ALA A 67 7.86 -8.03 -1.84
CA ALA A 67 7.22 -9.09 -1.07
C ALA A 67 8.09 -10.37 -1.02
N PRO A 68 8.41 -10.90 0.18
CA PRO A 68 9.30 -12.05 0.32
C PRO A 68 8.76 -13.31 -0.35
N GLY A 69 9.67 -14.15 -0.84
CA GLY A 69 9.33 -15.44 -1.44
C GLY A 69 8.63 -15.38 -2.80
N ILE A 70 8.32 -14.18 -3.32
CA ILE A 70 7.80 -14.01 -4.68
C ILE A 70 8.96 -14.06 -5.67
N ASN A 71 8.90 -15.02 -6.60
CA ASN A 71 9.91 -15.16 -7.65
C ASN A 71 9.77 -14.07 -8.73
N PRO A 72 10.82 -13.81 -9.53
CA PRO A 72 10.80 -12.75 -10.54
C PRO A 72 9.69 -12.89 -11.60
N GLU A 73 9.31 -14.12 -11.96
CA GLU A 73 8.26 -14.34 -12.96
C GLU A 73 6.88 -13.93 -12.45
N VAL A 74 6.53 -14.34 -11.22
CA VAL A 74 5.26 -13.97 -10.58
C VAL A 74 5.22 -12.46 -10.32
N ARG A 75 6.33 -11.86 -9.85
CA ARG A 75 6.48 -10.41 -9.66
C ARG A 75 6.19 -9.64 -10.95
N ARG A 76 6.78 -10.06 -12.08
CA ARG A 76 6.51 -9.47 -13.39
C ARG A 76 5.03 -9.59 -13.76
N LYS A 77 4.40 -10.77 -13.55
CA LYS A 77 2.97 -10.98 -13.86
C LYS A 77 2.06 -10.08 -13.02
N LEU A 78 2.37 -9.87 -11.73
CA LEU A 78 1.68 -8.93 -10.84
C LEU A 78 1.80 -7.49 -11.37
N GLY A 79 3.03 -7.04 -11.64
CA GLY A 79 3.32 -5.71 -12.17
C GLY A 79 2.58 -5.41 -13.47
N GLU A 80 2.65 -6.32 -14.43
CA GLU A 80 1.96 -6.19 -15.71
C GLU A 80 0.43 -6.22 -15.55
N ALA A 81 -0.10 -6.99 -14.61
CA ALA A 81 -1.53 -6.99 -14.31
C ALA A 81 -1.99 -5.64 -13.76
N ALA A 82 -1.22 -5.06 -12.83
CA ALA A 82 -1.49 -3.74 -12.27
C ALA A 82 -1.43 -2.63 -13.33
N VAL A 83 -0.41 -2.64 -14.20
CA VAL A 83 -0.33 -1.69 -15.33
C VAL A 83 -1.48 -1.86 -16.30
N ARG A 84 -1.91 -3.10 -16.60
CA ARG A 84 -3.11 -3.33 -17.43
C ARG A 84 -4.36 -2.73 -16.80
N ALA A 85 -4.55 -2.90 -15.48
CA ALA A 85 -5.67 -2.30 -14.75
C ALA A 85 -5.65 -0.77 -14.82
N ALA A 86 -4.49 -0.15 -14.54
CA ALA A 86 -4.31 1.30 -14.63
C ALA A 86 -4.59 1.84 -16.04
N LYS A 87 -4.06 1.18 -17.09
CA LYS A 87 -4.30 1.58 -18.49
C LYS A 87 -5.75 1.44 -18.91
N ALA A 88 -6.45 0.40 -18.44
CA ALA A 88 -7.86 0.17 -18.78
C ALA A 88 -8.77 1.34 -18.34
N VAL A 89 -8.42 2.03 -17.25
CA VAL A 89 -9.14 3.20 -16.73
C VAL A 89 -8.48 4.53 -17.08
N LYS A 90 -7.45 4.53 -17.93
CA LYS A 90 -6.64 5.72 -18.29
C LYS A 90 -6.16 6.47 -17.04
N TYR A 91 -5.64 5.71 -16.08
CA TYR A 91 -5.23 6.23 -14.78
C TYR A 91 -4.12 7.29 -14.90
N VAL A 92 -4.14 8.30 -14.02
CA VAL A 92 -3.14 9.37 -13.93
C VAL A 92 -2.76 9.58 -12.47
N GLY A 93 -1.46 9.75 -12.21
CA GLY A 93 -0.89 9.94 -10.86
C GLY A 93 -0.50 8.61 -10.21
N ALA A 94 -0.29 8.64 -8.90
CA ALA A 94 0.04 7.47 -8.08
C ALA A 94 -1.22 6.67 -7.75
N GLY A 95 -1.14 5.35 -7.81
CA GLY A 95 -2.19 4.46 -7.31
C GLY A 95 -1.61 3.11 -6.92
N THR A 96 -2.40 2.32 -6.21
CA THR A 96 -2.01 0.96 -5.84
C THR A 96 -3.08 -0.01 -6.28
N VAL A 97 -2.67 -1.10 -6.94
CA VAL A 97 -3.55 -2.20 -7.28
C VAL A 97 -3.34 -3.32 -6.28
N GLU A 98 -4.39 -3.67 -5.53
CA GLU A 98 -4.34 -4.68 -4.48
C GLU A 98 -4.79 -6.04 -4.99
N PHE A 99 -4.07 -7.08 -4.55
CA PHE A 99 -4.32 -8.46 -4.89
C PHE A 99 -4.36 -9.33 -3.64
N ILE A 100 -5.22 -10.34 -3.68
CA ILE A 100 -5.14 -11.48 -2.77
C ILE A 100 -4.34 -12.58 -3.46
N MET A 101 -3.28 -13.06 -2.80
CA MET A 101 -2.42 -14.13 -3.28
C MET A 101 -2.60 -15.41 -2.45
N ASP A 102 -2.83 -16.54 -3.10
CA ASP A 102 -2.91 -17.86 -2.46
C ASP A 102 -1.51 -18.48 -2.21
N SER A 103 -1.47 -19.57 -1.45
CA SER A 103 -0.23 -20.30 -1.13
C SER A 103 0.50 -20.92 -2.34
N ARG A 104 -0.14 -20.96 -3.52
CA ARG A 104 0.45 -21.40 -4.79
C ARG A 104 0.86 -20.22 -5.68
N HIS A 105 0.85 -19.00 -5.14
CA HIS A 105 1.12 -17.76 -5.84
C HIS A 105 0.15 -17.43 -7.00
N ASN A 106 -1.07 -17.99 -6.97
CA ASN A 106 -2.15 -17.45 -7.79
C ASN A 106 -2.64 -16.16 -7.14
N PHE A 107 -2.82 -15.10 -7.93
CA PHE A 107 -3.26 -13.82 -7.44
C PHE A 107 -4.57 -13.38 -8.09
N TYR A 108 -5.38 -12.67 -7.33
CA TYR A 108 -6.73 -12.22 -7.69
C TYR A 108 -6.83 -10.73 -7.39
N PHE A 109 -7.26 -9.93 -8.38
CA PHE A 109 -7.52 -8.51 -8.17
C PHE A 109 -8.59 -8.34 -7.10
N MET A 110 -8.38 -7.38 -6.19
CA MET A 110 -9.32 -7.04 -5.13
C MET A 110 -9.84 -5.62 -5.32
N GLU A 111 -8.95 -4.64 -5.22
CA GLU A 111 -9.30 -3.23 -5.38
C GLU A 111 -8.15 -2.41 -5.98
N MET A 112 -8.45 -1.14 -6.25
CA MET A 112 -7.43 -0.15 -6.60
C MET A 112 -7.60 1.08 -5.72
N ASN A 113 -6.57 1.40 -4.95
CA ASN A 113 -6.47 2.63 -4.18
C ASN A 113 -5.98 3.75 -5.10
N THR A 114 -6.87 4.72 -5.36
CA THR A 114 -6.63 5.79 -6.35
C THR A 114 -5.88 7.01 -5.75
N ARG A 115 -4.89 6.72 -4.92
CA ARG A 115 -4.06 7.69 -4.18
C ARG A 115 -2.74 7.05 -3.77
N LEU A 116 -1.78 7.88 -3.35
CA LEU A 116 -0.60 7.40 -2.64
C LEU A 116 -1.02 6.79 -1.29
N GLN A 117 -0.35 5.71 -0.91
CA GLN A 117 -0.59 4.98 0.33
C GLN A 117 0.45 5.33 1.40
N VAL A 118 0.17 4.94 2.65
CA VAL A 118 1.02 5.28 3.81
C VAL A 118 2.38 4.61 3.64
N GLU A 119 2.36 3.33 3.26
CA GLU A 119 3.47 2.42 3.04
C GLU A 119 4.26 2.66 1.73
N HIS A 120 4.08 3.80 1.06
CA HIS A 120 4.88 4.14 -0.12
C HIS A 120 6.41 4.27 0.15
N PRO A 121 6.91 4.63 1.36
CA PRO A 121 8.34 4.74 1.62
C PRO A 121 9.10 3.44 1.37
N VAL A 122 8.53 2.26 1.63
CA VAL A 122 9.25 1.00 1.35
C VAL A 122 9.48 0.79 -0.14
N THR A 123 8.57 1.29 -0.99
CA THR A 123 8.77 1.30 -2.45
C THR A 123 9.85 2.28 -2.87
N GLU A 124 9.87 3.48 -2.27
CA GLU A 124 10.92 4.47 -2.50
C GLU A 124 12.30 3.92 -2.11
N MET A 125 12.40 3.26 -0.95
CA MET A 125 13.66 2.71 -0.45
C MET A 125 14.25 1.62 -1.36
N ILE A 126 13.43 0.78 -2.00
CA ILE A 126 13.93 -0.27 -2.91
C ILE A 126 14.15 0.20 -4.35
N THR A 127 13.53 1.32 -4.75
CA THR A 127 13.63 1.85 -6.12
C THR A 127 14.51 3.09 -6.24
N GLY A 128 14.81 3.78 -5.13
CA GLY A 128 15.48 5.07 -5.15
C GLY A 128 14.69 6.18 -5.84
N THR A 129 13.37 6.02 -5.98
CA THR A 129 12.47 7.02 -6.57
C THR A 129 11.79 7.85 -5.48
N ASP A 130 11.35 9.06 -5.84
CA ASP A 130 10.49 9.91 -4.99
C ASP A 130 9.10 9.97 -5.65
N LEU A 131 8.15 9.28 -5.06
CA LEU A 131 6.79 9.11 -5.58
C LEU A 131 5.96 10.37 -5.38
N VAL A 132 6.21 11.13 -4.31
CA VAL A 132 5.55 12.42 -4.09
C VAL A 132 6.00 13.42 -5.16
N GLU A 133 7.30 13.46 -5.46
CA GLU A 133 7.84 14.25 -6.56
C GLU A 133 7.22 13.85 -7.91
N TRP A 134 7.14 12.54 -8.19
CA TRP A 134 6.51 12.05 -9.42
C TRP A 134 5.05 12.48 -9.54
N GLN A 135 4.29 12.46 -8.45
CA GLN A 135 2.91 12.96 -8.45
C GLN A 135 2.84 14.43 -8.86
N LEU A 136 3.72 15.27 -8.33
CA LEU A 136 3.77 16.70 -8.65
C LEU A 136 4.16 16.94 -10.12
N ARG A 137 5.18 16.24 -10.62
CA ARG A 137 5.62 16.33 -12.03
C ARG A 137 4.52 15.91 -12.99
N ILE A 138 3.86 14.78 -12.71
CA ILE A 138 2.77 14.27 -13.55
C ILE A 138 1.56 15.21 -13.50
N ALA A 139 1.22 15.76 -12.33
CA ALA A 139 0.16 16.75 -12.22
C ALA A 139 0.47 18.04 -13.01
N ALA A 140 1.75 18.37 -13.18
CA ALA A 140 2.20 19.47 -14.05
C ALA A 140 2.19 19.13 -15.56
N GLY A 141 1.78 17.91 -15.93
CA GLY A 141 1.68 17.46 -17.32
C GLY A 141 2.96 16.82 -17.86
N GLU A 142 3.97 16.58 -17.03
CA GLU A 142 5.18 15.85 -17.44
C GLU A 142 4.89 14.37 -17.70
N LYS A 143 5.81 13.71 -18.40
CA LYS A 143 5.80 12.25 -18.56
C LYS A 143 6.34 11.58 -17.31
N ILE A 144 6.02 10.30 -17.14
CA ILE A 144 6.66 9.47 -16.11
C ILE A 144 8.19 9.54 -16.29
N PRO A 145 8.97 9.85 -15.23
CA PRO A 145 10.41 10.11 -15.37
C PRO A 145 11.26 8.91 -15.82
N LEU A 146 10.81 7.68 -15.56
CA LEU A 146 11.52 6.44 -15.90
C LEU A 146 10.63 5.48 -16.68
N SER A 147 11.22 4.75 -17.63
CA SER A 147 10.59 3.60 -18.26
C SER A 147 10.51 2.40 -17.32
N GLN A 148 9.73 1.38 -17.67
CA GLN A 148 9.57 0.18 -16.83
C GLN A 148 10.90 -0.55 -16.60
N GLU A 149 11.78 -0.54 -17.59
CA GLU A 149 13.10 -1.19 -17.60
C GLU A 149 14.16 -0.41 -16.82
N GLU A 150 13.93 0.89 -16.61
CA GLU A 150 14.85 1.79 -15.89
C GLU A 150 14.58 1.81 -14.37
N ILE A 151 13.44 1.30 -13.90
CA ILE A 151 13.09 1.26 -12.47
C ILE A 151 13.90 0.14 -11.79
N PRO A 152 14.82 0.48 -10.87
CA PRO A 152 15.69 -0.52 -10.26
C PRO A 152 14.97 -1.24 -9.10
N LEU A 153 15.41 -2.47 -8.81
CA LEU A 153 15.02 -3.21 -7.61
C LEU A 153 16.26 -3.47 -6.76
N GLN A 154 16.38 -2.78 -5.64
CA GLN A 154 17.55 -2.81 -4.79
C GLN A 154 17.18 -3.21 -3.36
N GLY A 155 17.73 -4.34 -2.91
CA GLY A 155 17.59 -4.77 -1.52
C GLY A 155 16.15 -5.08 -1.11
N HIS A 156 15.85 -4.74 0.14
CA HIS A 156 14.58 -4.95 0.81
C HIS A 156 14.37 -3.85 1.85
N ALA A 157 13.14 -3.39 2.00
CA ALA A 157 12.73 -2.42 3.00
C ALA A 157 11.44 -2.88 3.68
N PHE A 158 11.27 -2.54 4.95
CA PHE A 158 10.00 -2.71 5.65
C PHE A 158 9.68 -1.44 6.45
N GLU A 159 8.41 -1.20 6.66
CA GLU A 159 7.87 -0.12 7.47
C GLU A 159 7.19 -0.71 8.70
N ALA A 160 7.34 -0.02 9.83
CA ALA A 160 6.62 -0.33 11.05
C ALA A 160 5.91 0.93 11.53
N ARG A 161 4.60 0.81 11.71
CA ARG A 161 3.78 1.93 12.18
C ARG A 161 3.80 1.99 13.70
N ILE A 162 4.21 3.14 14.23
CA ILE A 162 4.21 3.40 15.66
C ILE A 162 2.93 4.14 16.03
N TYR A 163 2.05 3.46 16.75
CA TYR A 163 0.76 4.01 17.21
C TYR A 163 0.79 4.35 18.69
N ALA A 164 0.04 5.38 19.08
CA ALA A 164 -0.30 5.65 20.47
C ALA A 164 -1.44 4.70 20.89
N GLU A 165 -1.17 3.40 20.94
CA GLU A 165 -2.12 2.38 21.36
C GLU A 165 -1.51 1.53 22.48
N ASP A 166 -2.32 1.17 23.48
CA ASP A 166 -1.87 0.38 24.63
C ASP A 166 -2.06 -1.13 24.37
N PRO A 167 -1.00 -1.91 24.12
CA PRO A 167 -1.10 -3.35 23.86
C PRO A 167 -1.63 -4.15 25.06
N ASP A 168 -1.39 -3.68 26.29
CA ASP A 168 -1.86 -4.34 27.52
C ASP A 168 -3.33 -4.03 27.81
N ASN A 169 -3.88 -3.01 27.15
CA ASN A 169 -5.27 -2.58 27.29
C ASN A 169 -6.03 -2.65 25.96
N ASN A 170 -5.95 -3.82 25.30
CA ASN A 170 -6.70 -4.15 24.09
C ASN A 170 -6.49 -3.18 22.91
N PHE A 171 -5.30 -2.57 22.84
CA PHE A 171 -4.93 -1.55 21.85
C PHE A 171 -5.87 -0.35 21.87
N MET A 172 -6.34 0.06 23.05
CA MET A 172 -7.10 1.31 23.14
C MET A 172 -6.20 2.49 22.75
N PRO A 173 -6.73 3.44 21.95
CA PRO A 173 -6.00 4.67 21.64
C PRO A 173 -5.67 5.44 22.90
N GLY A 174 -4.39 5.76 23.08
CA GLY A 174 -3.90 6.69 24.07
C GLY A 174 -4.06 8.13 23.59
N ALA A 175 -4.38 9.03 24.52
CA ALA A 175 -4.41 10.47 24.29
C ALA A 175 -3.68 11.18 25.43
N GLY A 176 -3.00 12.27 25.11
CA GLY A 176 -2.23 13.05 26.07
C GLY A 176 -0.98 13.69 25.46
N PRO A 177 -0.27 14.52 26.24
CA PRO A 177 0.91 15.20 25.74
C PRO A 177 2.05 14.22 25.44
N LEU A 178 2.74 14.43 24.32
CA LEU A 178 3.96 13.69 23.98
C LEU A 178 5.17 14.30 24.69
N VAL A 179 5.39 13.91 25.95
CA VAL A 179 6.41 14.49 26.84
C VAL A 179 7.85 14.24 26.35
N HIS A 180 8.08 13.11 25.69
CA HIS A 180 9.39 12.78 25.14
C HIS A 180 9.26 12.07 23.80
N LEU A 181 10.03 12.52 22.81
CA LEU A 181 10.17 11.86 21.52
C LEU A 181 11.65 11.88 21.12
N SER A 182 12.23 10.69 20.99
CA SER A 182 13.59 10.50 20.45
C SER A 182 13.54 9.40 19.39
N THR A 183 13.97 9.74 18.18
CA THR A 183 14.06 8.80 17.05
C THR A 183 15.52 8.48 16.76
N PRO A 184 15.83 7.31 16.18
CA PRO A 184 17.18 7.05 15.69
C PRO A 184 17.57 8.09 14.62
N SER A 185 18.86 8.31 14.42
CA SER A 185 19.32 9.15 13.32
C SER A 185 18.95 8.50 11.99
N ALA A 186 18.33 9.28 11.10
CA ALA A 186 18.06 8.81 9.75
C ALA A 186 19.37 8.63 8.97
N ASP A 187 19.44 7.58 8.16
CA ASP A 187 20.56 7.27 7.27
C ASP A 187 20.05 6.54 6.02
N MET A 188 20.97 5.96 5.24
CA MET A 188 20.63 5.25 3.99
C MET A 188 19.73 4.02 4.18
N SER A 189 19.65 3.49 5.40
CA SER A 189 18.87 2.31 5.78
C SER A 189 17.75 2.60 6.77
N THR A 190 17.77 3.78 7.39
CA THR A 190 16.82 4.21 8.42
C THR A 190 16.12 5.48 7.96
N ARG A 191 14.83 5.35 7.62
CA ARG A 191 13.96 6.48 7.29
C ARG A 191 12.90 6.65 8.36
N ILE A 192 12.63 7.90 8.73
CA ILE A 192 11.63 8.25 9.74
C ILE A 192 10.64 9.23 9.13
N GLU A 193 9.39 8.80 8.99
CA GLU A 193 8.24 9.66 8.68
C GLU A 193 7.49 9.96 9.99
N THR A 194 7.30 11.24 10.32
CA THR A 194 6.60 11.62 11.57
C THR A 194 5.54 12.68 11.31
N GLY A 195 4.33 12.43 11.84
CA GLY A 195 3.23 13.39 11.87
C GLY A 195 3.10 14.14 13.20
N VAL A 196 3.97 13.89 14.18
CA VAL A 196 3.89 14.45 15.55
C VAL A 196 5.22 15.06 15.99
N ARG A 197 5.18 15.90 17.02
CA ARG A 197 6.37 16.50 17.64
C ARG A 197 6.27 16.43 19.16
N GLN A 198 7.40 16.44 19.86
CA GLN A 198 7.40 16.54 21.32
C GLN A 198 6.63 17.79 21.76
N ASP A 199 5.92 17.69 22.87
CA ASP A 199 5.12 18.75 23.48
C ASP A 199 3.92 19.22 22.61
N TRP A 200 3.52 18.42 21.61
CA TRP A 200 2.22 18.59 20.95
C TRP A 200 1.07 18.18 21.89
N ILE A 201 0.01 18.98 21.86
CA ILE A 201 -1.27 18.78 22.57
C ILE A 201 -2.29 18.22 21.58
#